data_AF-A0A6N7HIP6-F1
#
_entry.id   AF-A0A6N7HIP6-F1
#
_cell.length_a   1.000
_cell.length_b   1.000
_cell.length_c   1.000
_cell.angle_alpha   90.00
_cell.angle_beta   90.00
_cell.angle_gamma   90.00
#
_symmetry.space_group_name_H-M   'P 1'
#
loop_
_entity.id
_entity.type
_entity.pdbx_description
1 polymer ?
#
loop_
_entity_poly.entity_id
_entity_poly.type
_entity_poly.pdbx_seq_one_letter_code
_entity_poly.pdbx_strand_id
1 'polypeptide(L)'
;MNSPDVFVRILGSVREHLATRPVAAGIASVAVAVNSIEGEHATVHLHSLELPELAGALLGWADTLTEITASAWRPPPGDRVHLSVSGQLDDGLAVTVYGGVAYVETMFGADLAPGGRHSVALGVLRGWATNGGAVAA
;
A
#
# COMPACT_ATOMS: atom_id res chain seq x y z
N MET A 1 7.39 2.07 23.92
CA MET A 1 8.07 0.76 23.90
C MET A 1 7.00 -0.26 23.58
N ASN A 2 7.07 -0.93 22.43
CA ASN A 2 6.04 -1.90 22.05
C ASN A 2 6.14 -3.12 22.99
N SER A 3 5.09 -3.42 23.74
CA SER A 3 5.03 -4.68 24.50
C SER A 3 5.04 -5.85 23.51
N PRO A 4 5.78 -6.94 23.77
CA PRO A 4 5.76 -8.15 22.93
C PRO A 4 4.34 -8.67 22.67
N ASP A 5 3.44 -8.55 23.66
CA ASP A 5 2.04 -9.01 23.52
C ASP A 5 1.27 -8.20 22.48
N VAL A 6 1.52 -6.88 22.43
CA VAL A 6 0.87 -5.99 21.45
C VAL A 6 1.39 -6.30 20.05
N PHE A 7 2.70 -6.54 19.91
CA PHE A 7 3.29 -6.95 18.64
C PHE A 7 2.67 -8.25 18.11
N VAL A 8 2.60 -9.29 18.95
CA VAL A 8 2.06 -10.59 18.57
C VAL A 8 0.57 -10.48 18.21
N ARG A 9 -0.19 -9.69 18.96
CA ARG A 9 -1.61 -9.44 18.66
C ARG A 9 -1.80 -8.78 17.29
N ILE A 10 -1.09 -7.68 17.02
CA ILE A 10 -1.21 -6.94 15.76
C ILE A 10 -0.80 -7.82 14.57
N LEU A 11 0.29 -8.58 14.71
CA LEU A 11 0.71 -9.53 13.68
C LEU A 11 -0.31 -10.66 13.49
N GLY A 12 -0.95 -11.09 14.58
CA GLY A 12 -2.07 -12.04 14.58
C GLY A 12 -3.25 -11.54 13.76
N SER A 13 -3.67 -10.29 13.96
CA SER A 13 -4.74 -9.65 13.17
C SER A 13 -4.42 -9.62 11.67
N VAL A 14 -3.20 -9.21 11.31
CA VAL A 14 -2.78 -9.21 9.90
C VAL A 14 -2.78 -10.63 9.31
N ARG A 15 -2.29 -11.62 10.08
CA ARG A 15 -2.30 -13.03 9.65
C ARG A 15 -3.71 -13.56 9.45
N GLU A 16 -4.63 -13.29 10.38
CA GLU A 16 -6.01 -13.75 10.31
C GLU A 16 -6.75 -13.13 9.11
N HIS A 17 -6.54 -11.84 8.88
CA HIS A 17 -7.05 -11.15 7.69
C HIS A 17 -6.56 -11.82 6.40
N LEU A 18 -5.24 -12.08 6.29
CA LEU A 18 -4.67 -12.72 5.11
C LEU A 18 -5.13 -14.17 4.91
N ALA A 19 -5.42 -14.89 5.99
CA ALA A 19 -5.93 -16.26 5.92
C ALA A 19 -7.36 -16.32 5.37
N THR A 20 -8.18 -15.30 5.64
CA THR A 20 -9.58 -15.21 5.20
C THR A 20 -9.72 -14.52 3.84
N ARG A 21 -8.81 -13.59 3.53
CA ARG A 21 -8.82 -12.75 2.33
C ARG A 21 -7.43 -12.78 1.67
N PRO A 22 -7.09 -13.88 0.98
CA PRO A 22 -5.79 -14.02 0.35
C PRO A 22 -5.64 -12.96 -0.74
N VAL A 23 -4.59 -12.14 -0.63
CA VAL A 23 -4.22 -11.17 -1.67
C VAL A 23 -3.22 -11.84 -2.63
N ALA A 24 -3.39 -11.59 -3.93
CA ALA A 24 -2.57 -12.23 -4.96
C ALA A 24 -1.07 -11.82 -4.91
N ALA A 25 -0.75 -10.68 -4.31
CA ALA A 25 0.63 -10.19 -4.21
C ALA A 25 1.41 -10.81 -3.05
N GLY A 26 2.68 -11.14 -3.33
CA GLY A 26 3.63 -11.52 -2.29
C GLY A 26 3.91 -10.38 -1.31
N ILE A 27 3.93 -10.69 -0.02
CA ILE A 27 4.30 -9.76 1.05
C ILE A 27 5.79 -9.88 1.30
N ALA A 28 6.52 -8.77 1.20
CA ALA A 28 7.95 -8.71 1.47
C ALA A 28 8.24 -8.52 2.96
N SER A 29 7.47 -7.67 3.65
CA SER A 29 7.61 -7.47 5.09
C SER A 29 6.34 -6.93 5.73
N VAL A 30 6.21 -7.14 7.04
CA VAL A 30 5.19 -6.51 7.88
C VAL A 30 5.91 -5.82 9.03
N ALA A 31 5.65 -4.54 9.22
CA ALA A 31 6.12 -3.75 10.33
C ALA A 31 4.95 -3.38 11.25
N VAL A 32 5.20 -3.35 12.55
CA VAL A 32 4.21 -3.01 13.56
C VAL A 32 4.69 -1.78 14.33
N ALA A 33 3.84 -0.77 14.37
CA ALA A 33 4.06 0.46 15.12
C ALA A 33 2.94 0.65 16.14
N VAL A 34 3.32 1.09 17.34
CA VAL A 34 2.38 1.56 18.35
C VAL A 34 2.89 2.93 18.79
N ASN A 35 2.11 3.96 18.53
CA ASN A 35 2.45 5.31 18.95
C ASN A 35 1.26 5.98 19.64
N SER A 36 1.55 6.94 20.51
CA SER A 36 0.53 7.57 21.36
C SER A 36 -0.47 8.47 20.61
N ILE A 37 -0.23 8.73 19.32
CA ILE A 37 -1.01 9.68 18.52
C ILE A 37 -1.95 8.91 17.58
N GLU A 38 -1.40 7.98 16.80
CA GLU A 38 -2.09 7.20 15.78
C GLU A 38 -2.56 5.84 16.31
N GLY A 39 -2.13 5.45 17.52
CA GLY A 39 -2.45 4.18 18.12
C GLY A 39 -1.66 3.02 17.52
N GLU A 40 -2.34 1.90 17.32
CA GLU A 40 -1.76 0.68 16.77
C GLU A 40 -1.87 0.67 15.24
N HIS A 41 -0.77 0.38 14.58
CA HIS A 41 -0.66 0.42 13.14
C HIS A 41 0.19 -0.72 12.62
N ALA A 42 -0.27 -1.35 11.54
CA ALA A 42 0.54 -2.29 10.77
C ALA A 42 0.86 -1.71 9.40
N THR A 43 2.13 -1.76 9.01
CA THR A 43 2.56 -1.44 7.66
C THR A 43 2.93 -2.72 6.94
N VAL A 44 2.27 -3.00 5.81
CA VAL A 44 2.52 -4.15 4.96
C VAL A 44 3.26 -3.68 3.71
N HIS A 45 4.47 -4.19 3.50
CA HIS A 45 5.24 -3.94 2.29
C HIS A 45 5.04 -5.10 1.32
N LEU A 46 4.51 -4.81 0.14
CA LEU A 46 4.43 -5.76 -0.95
C LEU A 46 5.82 -5.91 -1.60
N HIS A 47 6.09 -7.07 -2.17
CA HIS A 47 7.25 -7.24 -3.04
C HIS A 47 7.25 -6.17 -4.16
N SER A 48 8.43 -5.85 -4.71
CA SER A 48 8.53 -4.92 -5.85
C SER A 48 7.84 -5.50 -7.08
N LEU A 49 6.62 -5.05 -7.31
CA LEU A 49 5.76 -5.39 -8.43
C LEU A 49 5.88 -4.35 -9.53
N GLU A 50 5.57 -4.74 -10.78
CA GLU A 50 5.32 -3.76 -11.85
C GLU A 50 4.05 -2.96 -11.57
N LEU A 51 3.90 -1.77 -12.17
CA LEU A 51 2.80 -0.85 -11.86
C LEU A 51 1.39 -1.49 -11.95
N PRO A 52 1.04 -2.29 -12.98
CA PRO A 52 -0.27 -2.95 -13.04
C PRO A 52 -0.51 -3.91 -11.90
N GLU A 53 0.51 -4.72 -11.59
CA GLU A 53 0.44 -5.74 -10.55
C GLU A 53 0.34 -5.09 -9.17
N LEU A 54 1.12 -4.03 -8.92
CA LEU A 54 1.05 -3.26 -7.69
C LEU A 54 -0.32 -2.62 -7.52
N ALA A 55 -0.84 -1.96 -8.56
CA ALA A 55 -2.13 -1.32 -8.51
C ALA A 55 -3.27 -2.34 -8.28
N GLY A 56 -3.22 -3.49 -8.94
CA GLY A 56 -4.16 -4.59 -8.72
C GLY A 56 -4.09 -5.16 -7.31
N ALA A 57 -2.88 -5.34 -6.77
CA ALA A 57 -2.67 -5.79 -5.40
C ALA A 57 -3.22 -4.79 -4.36
N LEU A 58 -2.95 -3.50 -4.56
CA LEU A 58 -3.45 -2.43 -3.70
C LEU A 58 -4.99 -2.32 -3.76
N LEU A 59 -5.60 -2.55 -4.93
CA LEU A 59 -7.06 -2.66 -5.05
C LEU A 59 -7.61 -3.88 -4.33
N GLY A 60 -6.95 -5.03 -4.45
CA GLY A 60 -7.32 -6.23 -3.70
C GLY A 60 -7.26 -5.99 -2.19
N TRP A 61 -6.30 -5.22 -1.69
CA TRP A 61 -6.30 -4.77 -0.30
C TRP A 61 -7.43 -3.78 -0.02
N ALA A 62 -7.61 -2.76 -0.86
CA ALA A 62 -8.67 -1.76 -0.69
C ALA A 62 -10.06 -2.41 -0.53
N ASP A 63 -10.36 -3.45 -1.31
CA ASP A 63 -11.64 -4.18 -1.24
C ASP A 63 -11.88 -4.91 0.11
N THR A 64 -10.83 -5.04 0.93
CA THR A 64 -10.87 -5.72 2.23
C THR A 64 -10.81 -4.76 3.42
N LEU A 65 -10.67 -3.46 3.16
CA LEU A 65 -10.48 -2.42 4.17
C LEU A 65 -11.71 -1.51 4.26
N THR A 66 -11.82 -0.84 5.39
CA THR A 66 -12.74 0.30 5.58
C THR A 66 -11.96 1.62 5.71
N GLU A 67 -12.63 2.76 5.54
CA GLU A 67 -12.01 4.11 5.62
C GLU A 67 -10.79 4.28 4.68
N ILE A 68 -10.96 3.84 3.44
CA ILE A 68 -9.87 3.67 2.47
C ILE A 68 -9.37 5.02 1.96
N THR A 69 -8.06 5.20 2.02
CA THR A 69 -7.35 6.27 1.30
C THR A 69 -6.23 5.66 0.46
N ALA A 70 -5.98 6.22 -0.72
CA ALA A 70 -4.85 5.85 -1.54
C ALA A 70 -3.95 7.06 -1.80
N SER A 71 -2.64 6.81 -1.88
CA SER A 71 -1.66 7.86 -2.11
C SER A 71 -0.52 7.42 -3.02
N ALA A 72 0.04 8.39 -3.72
CA ALA A 72 1.31 8.26 -4.43
C ALA A 72 2.30 9.23 -3.80
N TRP A 73 3.47 8.74 -3.46
CA TRP A 73 4.57 9.53 -2.92
C TRP A 73 5.82 9.27 -3.73
N ARG A 74 6.45 10.33 -4.24
CA ARG A 74 7.75 10.24 -4.90
C ARG A 74 8.82 10.64 -3.88
N PRO A 75 9.61 9.71 -3.33
CA PRO A 75 10.64 10.06 -2.35
C PRO A 75 11.70 11.01 -2.94
N PRO A 76 12.50 11.70 -2.11
CA PRO A 76 13.48 12.69 -2.57
C PRO A 76 14.48 12.21 -3.66
N PRO A 77 14.98 10.96 -3.66
CA PRO A 77 15.79 10.43 -4.78
C PRO A 77 15.09 10.53 -6.14
N GLY A 78 13.75 10.51 -6.17
CA GLY A 78 12.94 10.88 -7.32
C GLY A 78 12.83 9.84 -8.43
N ASP A 79 13.50 8.70 -8.33
CA ASP A 79 13.51 7.62 -9.32
C ASP A 79 12.38 6.61 -9.11
N ARG A 80 11.77 6.58 -7.92
CA ARG A 80 10.68 5.66 -7.57
C ARG A 80 9.44 6.40 -7.09
N VAL A 81 8.29 5.76 -7.23
CA VAL A 81 7.02 6.15 -6.61
C VAL A 81 6.59 5.05 -5.66
N HIS A 82 6.26 5.44 -4.44
CA HIS A 82 5.60 4.59 -3.46
C HIS A 82 4.10 4.78 -3.61
N LEU A 83 3.41 3.71 -3.99
CA LEU A 83 1.96 3.66 -3.96
C LEU A 83 1.53 3.00 -2.66
N SER A 84 0.52 3.58 -2.01
CA SER A 84 -0.05 3.01 -0.80
C SER A 84 -1.56 3.08 -0.77
N VAL A 85 -2.15 2.13 -0.06
CA VAL A 85 -3.52 2.16 0.42
C VAL A 85 -3.48 2.06 1.93
N SER A 86 -4.21 2.95 2.60
CA SER A 86 -4.40 2.93 4.05
C SER A 86 -5.88 2.77 4.38
N GLY A 87 -6.18 2.07 5.47
CA GLY A 87 -7.55 1.84 5.93
C GLY A 87 -7.56 1.05 7.24
N GLN A 88 -8.69 0.44 7.57
CA GLN A 88 -8.85 -0.39 8.76
C GLN A 88 -9.30 -1.81 8.39
N LEU A 89 -8.73 -2.80 9.10
CA LEU A 89 -9.23 -4.17 9.09
C LEU A 89 -10.59 -4.27 9.81
N ASP A 90 -11.27 -5.41 9.69
CA ASP A 90 -12.58 -5.65 10.33
C ASP A 90 -12.52 -5.54 11.87
N ASP A 91 -11.36 -5.80 12.47
CA ASP A 91 -11.13 -5.68 13.92
C ASP A 91 -10.74 -4.26 14.36
N GLY A 92 -10.72 -3.30 13.42
CA GLY A 92 -10.39 -1.90 13.64
C GLY A 92 -8.90 -1.57 13.59
N LEU A 93 -8.01 -2.55 13.37
CA LEU A 93 -6.58 -2.29 13.23
C LEU A 93 -6.29 -1.41 12.00
N ALA A 94 -5.61 -0.28 12.21
CA ALA A 94 -5.16 0.56 11.11
C ALA A 94 -4.02 -0.12 10.33
N VAL A 95 -4.14 -0.15 9.01
CA VAL A 95 -3.18 -0.76 8.11
C VAL A 95 -2.79 0.21 7.01
N THR A 96 -1.50 0.25 6.67
CA THR A 96 -0.99 0.84 5.42
C THR A 96 -0.30 -0.24 4.62
N VAL A 97 -0.79 -0.48 3.41
CA VAL A 97 -0.18 -1.39 2.45
C VAL A 97 0.53 -0.55 1.40
N TYR A 98 1.77 -0.88 1.08
CA TYR A 98 2.52 -0.11 0.10
C TYR A 98 3.48 -0.96 -0.74
N GLY A 99 3.86 -0.43 -1.89
CA GLY A 99 4.92 -0.96 -2.73
C GLY A 99 5.58 0.16 -3.54
N GLY A 100 6.76 -0.12 -4.09
CA GLY A 100 7.55 0.84 -4.87
C GLY A 100 7.69 0.43 -6.33
N VAL A 101 7.45 1.38 -7.24
CA VAL A 101 7.59 1.23 -8.69
C VAL A 101 8.51 2.31 -9.25
N ALA A 102 9.03 2.13 -10.46
CA ALA A 102 9.78 3.18 -11.14
C ALA A 102 8.88 4.40 -11.44
N TYR A 103 9.42 5.61 -11.31
CA TYR A 103 8.72 6.82 -11.73
C TYR A 103 8.69 6.91 -13.26
N VAL A 104 7.48 7.00 -13.81
CA VAL A 104 7.24 7.25 -15.23
C VAL A 104 6.35 8.48 -15.36
N GLU A 105 6.90 9.57 -15.90
CA GLU A 105 6.21 10.87 -15.97
C GLU A 105 4.87 10.81 -16.71
N THR A 106 4.79 10.02 -17.79
CA THR A 106 3.53 9.85 -18.55
C THR A 106 2.44 9.14 -17.75
N MET A 107 2.80 8.41 -16.68
CA MET A 107 1.85 7.67 -15.84
C MET A 107 1.47 8.42 -14.57
N PHE A 108 2.44 9.10 -13.93
CA PHE A 108 2.23 9.82 -12.66
C PHE A 108 1.99 11.32 -12.82
N GLY A 109 2.25 11.86 -14.01
CA GLY A 109 2.20 13.29 -14.30
C GLY A 109 3.42 14.05 -13.77
N ALA A 110 3.71 15.20 -14.40
CA ALA A 110 4.81 16.07 -14.01
C ALA A 110 4.62 16.70 -12.62
N ASP A 111 3.38 16.78 -12.14
CA ASP A 111 3.03 17.42 -10.87
C ASP A 111 3.53 16.62 -9.65
N LEU A 112 3.83 15.32 -9.81
CA LEU A 112 4.45 14.53 -8.74
C LEU A 112 5.98 14.76 -8.72
N ALA A 113 6.38 15.93 -8.24
CA ALA A 113 7.78 16.29 -8.04
C ALA A 113 8.46 15.41 -6.97
N PRO A 114 9.80 15.28 -6.97
CA PRO A 114 10.53 14.60 -5.89
C PRO A 114 10.20 15.20 -4.52
N GLY A 115 9.93 14.34 -3.54
CA GLY A 115 9.40 14.70 -2.22
C GLY A 115 7.87 14.88 -2.17
N GLY A 116 7.21 15.02 -3.32
CA GLY A 116 5.77 15.25 -3.44
C GLY A 116 4.94 14.01 -3.10
N ARG A 117 3.82 14.23 -2.40
CA ARG A 117 2.83 13.21 -2.06
C ARG A 117 1.44 13.70 -2.42
N HIS A 118 0.70 12.94 -3.21
CA HIS A 118 -0.67 13.25 -3.59
C HIS A 118 -1.62 12.09 -3.24
N SER A 119 -2.89 12.43 -2.98
CA SER A 119 -3.95 11.43 -2.90
C SER A 119 -4.29 10.92 -4.31
N VAL A 120 -4.57 9.63 -4.41
CA VAL A 120 -4.93 8.96 -5.66
C VAL A 120 -6.35 8.42 -5.52
N ALA A 121 -7.21 8.69 -6.50
CA ALA A 121 -8.54 8.08 -6.52
C ALA A 121 -8.43 6.58 -6.88
N LEU A 122 -9.26 5.72 -6.28
CA LEU A 122 -9.27 4.29 -6.60
C LEU A 122 -9.56 3.99 -8.09
N GLY A 123 -10.25 4.90 -8.78
CA GLY A 123 -10.44 4.82 -10.24
C GLY A 123 -9.13 4.93 -11.03
N VAL A 124 -8.17 5.72 -10.55
CA VAL A 124 -6.84 5.84 -11.17
C VAL A 124 -6.03 4.56 -10.94
N LEU A 125 -6.06 4.01 -9.72
CA LEU A 125 -5.45 2.69 -9.44
C LEU A 125 -6.05 1.61 -10.36
N ARG A 126 -7.37 1.60 -10.56
CA ARG A 126 -8.02 0.67 -11.51
C ARG A 126 -7.50 0.87 -12.94
N GLY A 127 -7.34 2.11 -13.38
CA GLY A 127 -6.75 2.41 -14.68
C GLY A 127 -5.32 1.89 -14.82
N TRP A 128 -4.47 2.05 -13.80
CA TRP A 128 -3.11 1.51 -13.82
C TRP A 128 -3.09 -0.03 -13.83
N ALA A 129 -3.97 -0.66 -13.06
CA ALA A 129 -4.10 -2.12 -13.02
C ALA A 129 -4.50 -2.72 -14.38
N THR A 130 -5.32 -2.01 -15.17
CA THR A 130 -5.77 -2.51 -16.49
C THR A 130 -4.85 -2.11 -17.65
N ASN A 131 -4.19 -0.95 -17.58
CA ASN A 131 -3.56 -0.33 -18.75
C ASN A 131 -2.04 -0.45 -18.82
N GLY A 132 -1.33 -0.74 -17.72
CA GLY A 132 0.14 -0.80 -17.78
C GLY A 132 0.72 -2.08 -18.39
N GLY A 133 -0.10 -2.95 -18.98
CA GLY A 133 0.34 -4.06 -19.84
C GLY A 133 0.62 -3.67 -21.30
N ALA A 134 0.40 -2.41 -21.69
CA ALA A 134 0.46 -1.95 -23.08
C ALA A 134 1.71 -1.12 -23.43
N VAL A 135 2.87 -1.45 -22.87
CA VAL A 135 4.18 -1.00 -23.38
C VAL A 135 5.13 -2.19 -23.53
N ALA A 136 4.74 -3.11 -24.42
CA ALA A 136 5.66 -4.02 -25.08
C ALA A 136 5.85 -3.54 -26.52
N ALA A 137 7.00 -2.93 -26.79
CA ALA A 137 7.66 -2.89 -28.10
C ALA A 137 9.12 -2.45 -27.91
#